data_AF-A0A5C6SBE3-F1
#
_entry.id   AF-A0A5C6SBE3-F1
#
_cell.length_a   1.000
_cell.length_b   1.000
_cell.length_c   1.000
_cell.angle_alpha   90.00
_cell.angle_beta   90.00
_cell.angle_gamma   90.00
#
_symmetry.space_group_name_H-M   'P 1'
#
loop_
_entity.id
_entity.type
_entity.pdbx_description
1 polymer ?
#
loop_
_entity_poly.entity_id
_entity_poly.type
_entity_poly.pdbx_seq_one_letter_code
_entity_poly.pdbx_strand_id
1 'polypeptide(L)'
;MNLESDLPALILLDPSSQPLDYRQAMNWLCHLSFRHLPRLPQTEPVRNYSLLFHDFDLYESSLAPHLQDLQRCTSIQELQEHYSLIVHRYFLLSTLCRPILSSQNKGKFSEEECSMILNRFQGALKRSVCAFIKLRSISNLATRSWAFVHNGLASALLLSFTREGSDAQVQDSQEILAELVKTLTERSDDVGQFSAAHKKALRAIQALQRSSVEEARCQSENSSQEHHPIAESSESMNVLPEHFGNTQEQSMASLDDWLRDFDFDAFSPLESYNFIMSDQVPHDFGL
;
A
#
# COMPACT_ATOMS: atom_id res chain seq x y z
N MET A 1 4.12 10.99 -30.40
CA MET A 1 3.76 12.06 -29.44
C MET A 1 4.98 12.28 -28.58
N ASN A 2 5.68 13.40 -28.73
CA ASN A 2 6.87 13.69 -27.94
C ASN A 2 6.40 14.31 -26.62
N LEU A 3 6.14 13.48 -25.61
CA LEU A 3 5.53 13.93 -24.34
C LEU A 3 6.36 15.01 -23.63
N GLU A 4 7.67 15.11 -23.91
CA GLU A 4 8.55 16.12 -23.31
C GLU A 4 8.31 17.52 -23.87
N SER A 5 7.80 17.68 -25.10
CA SER A 5 7.50 19.01 -25.66
C SER A 5 6.17 19.60 -25.16
N ASP A 6 5.30 18.76 -24.59
CA ASP A 6 3.94 19.13 -24.20
C ASP A 6 3.82 19.45 -22.70
N LEU A 7 4.90 19.26 -21.93
CA LEU A 7 4.94 19.52 -20.50
C LEU A 7 5.72 20.81 -20.19
N PRO A 8 5.28 21.58 -19.18
CA PRO A 8 6.06 22.71 -18.67
C PRO A 8 7.40 22.19 -18.13
N ALA A 9 8.49 22.90 -18.38
CA ALA A 9 9.80 22.51 -17.88
C ALA A 9 9.85 22.57 -16.34
N LEU A 10 10.63 21.67 -15.76
CA LEU A 10 10.87 21.63 -14.31
C LEU A 10 11.77 22.81 -13.92
N ILE A 11 11.50 23.45 -12.77
CA ILE A 11 12.20 24.69 -12.34
C ILE A 11 13.71 24.51 -12.26
N LEU A 12 14.19 23.34 -11.83
CA LEU A 12 15.61 23.07 -11.74
C LEU A 12 16.29 22.88 -13.11
N LEU A 13 15.51 22.57 -14.15
CA LEU A 13 15.99 22.47 -15.53
C LEU A 13 15.86 23.80 -16.29
N ASP A 14 14.89 24.62 -15.90
CA ASP A 14 14.68 25.97 -16.40
C ASP A 14 14.17 26.89 -15.26
N PRO A 15 15.06 27.71 -14.66
CA PRO A 15 14.68 28.62 -13.57
C PRO A 15 13.67 29.70 -13.97
N SER A 16 13.44 29.92 -15.27
CA SER A 16 12.42 30.85 -15.75
C SER A 16 11.01 30.24 -15.79
N SER A 17 10.91 28.92 -15.63
CA SER A 17 9.64 28.21 -15.59
C SER A 17 8.86 28.47 -14.31
N GLN A 18 7.54 28.48 -14.43
CA GLN A 18 6.64 28.64 -13.29
C GLN A 18 6.51 27.32 -12.51
N PRO A 19 6.26 27.37 -11.18
CA PRO A 19 5.92 26.19 -10.41
C PRO A 19 4.70 25.46 -10.96
N LEU A 20 4.74 24.13 -10.92
CA LEU A 20 3.68 23.28 -11.45
C LEU A 20 2.42 23.42 -10.60
N ASP A 21 1.32 23.85 -11.21
CA ASP A 21 0.00 23.74 -10.60
C ASP A 21 -0.42 22.27 -10.44
N TYR A 22 -1.53 22.02 -9.73
CA TYR A 22 -2.00 20.65 -9.46
C TYR A 22 -2.20 19.83 -10.74
N ARG A 23 -2.76 20.43 -11.80
CA ARG A 23 -3.05 19.74 -13.06
C ARG A 23 -1.76 19.41 -13.80
N GLN A 24 -0.83 20.35 -13.89
CA GLN A 24 0.50 20.15 -14.48
C GLN A 24 1.28 19.09 -13.71
N ALA A 25 1.21 19.11 -12.38
CA ALA A 25 1.83 18.11 -11.53
C ALA A 25 1.27 16.71 -11.79
N MET A 26 -0.04 16.56 -11.96
CA MET A 26 -0.67 15.28 -12.31
C MET A 26 -0.29 14.80 -13.73
N ASN A 27 -0.18 15.71 -14.70
CA ASN A 27 0.30 15.37 -16.05
C ASN A 27 1.75 14.87 -16.03
N TRP A 28 2.60 15.49 -15.22
CA TRP A 28 3.97 15.04 -15.00
C TRP A 28 4.04 13.66 -14.36
N LEU A 29 3.15 13.31 -13.41
CA LEU A 29 3.07 11.94 -12.88
C LEU A 29 2.74 10.91 -13.96
N CYS A 30 1.82 11.24 -14.88
CA CYS A 30 1.54 10.37 -16.03
C CYS A 30 2.78 10.18 -16.90
N HIS A 31 3.54 11.25 -17.15
CA HIS A 31 4.79 11.16 -17.90
C HIS A 31 5.86 10.31 -17.20
N LEU A 32 6.09 10.54 -15.91
CA LEU A 32 7.00 9.71 -15.10
C LEU A 32 6.59 8.23 -15.12
N SER A 33 5.28 7.96 -15.09
CA SER A 33 4.75 6.60 -15.25
C SER A 33 5.19 6.00 -16.59
N PHE A 34 4.95 6.67 -17.72
CA PHE A 34 5.35 6.14 -19.03
C PHE A 34 6.85 6.02 -19.21
N ARG A 35 7.62 6.95 -18.65
CA ARG A 35 9.10 6.98 -18.72
C ARG A 35 9.73 5.81 -17.98
N HIS A 36 9.24 5.49 -16.78
CA HIS A 36 9.88 4.50 -15.89
C HIS A 36 9.20 3.12 -15.87
N LEU A 37 8.05 2.95 -16.52
CA LEU A 37 7.34 1.68 -16.56
C LEU A 37 7.69 0.68 -17.70
N PRO A 38 8.60 0.90 -18.68
CA PRO A 38 8.54 0.21 -19.98
C PRO A 38 8.29 -1.32 -19.95
N ARG A 39 7.37 -1.74 -20.82
CA ARG A 39 6.75 -3.09 -20.92
C ARG A 39 7.62 -4.06 -21.73
N LEU A 40 8.20 -5.09 -21.08
CA LEU A 40 8.69 -6.41 -21.58
C LEU A 40 9.73 -6.44 -22.75
N PRO A 41 10.61 -7.48 -22.86
CA PRO A 41 10.57 -8.81 -22.23
C PRO A 41 11.38 -8.93 -20.94
N GLN A 42 11.04 -9.98 -20.19
CA GLN A 42 11.49 -10.43 -18.85
C GLN A 42 13.01 -10.52 -18.59
N THR A 43 13.87 -10.04 -19.51
CA THR A 43 15.29 -10.37 -19.53
C THR A 43 16.19 -9.35 -18.83
N GLU A 44 15.73 -8.13 -18.58
CA GLU A 44 16.59 -7.11 -17.94
C GLU A 44 15.81 -6.23 -16.96
N PRO A 45 15.74 -6.56 -15.66
CA PRO A 45 15.17 -5.66 -14.67
C PRO A 45 16.23 -5.21 -13.67
N VAL A 46 17.30 -4.57 -14.12
CA VAL A 46 17.91 -3.52 -13.29
C VAL A 46 17.23 -2.21 -13.69
N ARG A 47 16.15 -1.88 -12.98
CA ARG A 47 15.58 -0.54 -13.06
C ARG A 47 16.64 0.44 -12.56
N ASN A 48 16.93 1.48 -13.33
CA ASN A 48 17.79 2.56 -12.88
C ASN A 48 17.05 3.40 -11.82
N TYR A 49 17.07 2.90 -10.58
CA TYR A 49 16.40 3.51 -9.43
C TYR A 49 17.00 4.88 -9.09
N SER A 50 18.30 5.07 -9.33
CA SER A 50 18.95 6.37 -9.15
C SER A 50 18.35 7.44 -10.06
N LEU A 51 18.14 7.12 -11.35
CA LEU A 51 17.47 8.03 -12.29
C LEU A 51 16.00 8.24 -11.89
N LEU A 52 15.29 7.17 -11.51
CA LEU A 52 13.90 7.28 -11.03
C LEU A 52 13.78 8.25 -9.85
N PHE A 53 14.62 8.08 -8.83
CA PHE A 53 14.57 8.93 -7.64
C PHE A 53 14.98 10.36 -7.96
N HIS A 54 15.99 10.54 -8.80
CA HIS A 54 16.39 11.86 -9.28
C HIS A 54 15.24 12.57 -10.01
N ASP A 55 14.57 11.91 -10.96
CA ASP A 55 13.46 12.47 -11.73
C ASP A 55 12.27 12.84 -10.80
N PHE A 56 12.01 12.03 -9.76
CA PHE A 56 11.00 12.35 -8.74
C PHE A 56 11.40 13.55 -7.86
N ASP A 57 12.67 13.67 -7.47
CA ASP A 57 13.14 14.78 -6.64
C ASP A 57 13.11 16.11 -7.44
N LEU A 58 13.48 16.07 -8.73
CA LEU A 58 13.31 17.20 -9.65
C LEU A 58 11.84 17.61 -9.78
N TYR A 59 10.95 16.62 -9.95
CA TYR A 59 9.51 16.84 -10.00
C TYR A 59 8.97 17.49 -8.71
N GLU A 60 9.33 16.95 -7.53
CA GLU A 60 8.85 17.46 -6.24
C GLU A 60 9.30 18.91 -5.99
N SER A 61 10.55 19.23 -6.33
CA SER A 61 11.08 20.60 -6.19
C SER A 61 10.41 21.63 -7.11
N SER A 62 9.75 21.17 -8.17
CA SER A 62 9.09 22.03 -9.17
C SER A 62 7.62 22.30 -8.87
N LEU A 63 7.05 21.68 -7.83
CA LEU A 63 5.64 21.84 -7.48
C LEU A 63 5.30 23.25 -6.99
N ALA A 64 4.06 23.70 -7.18
CA ALA A 64 3.56 24.92 -6.54
C ALA A 64 3.68 24.84 -5.00
N PRO A 65 3.83 26.00 -4.31
CA PRO A 65 4.17 25.99 -2.89
C PRO A 65 3.18 25.25 -1.98
N HIS A 66 1.87 25.33 -2.24
CA HIS A 66 0.84 24.62 -1.46
C HIS A 66 0.88 23.10 -1.68
N LEU A 67 1.42 22.63 -2.81
CA LEU A 67 1.58 21.21 -3.12
C LEU A 67 2.86 20.62 -2.50
N GLN A 68 3.84 21.47 -2.15
CA GLN A 68 5.06 21.09 -1.44
C GLN A 68 4.85 21.09 0.07
N ASP A 69 4.21 22.13 0.61
CA ASP A 69 4.13 22.38 2.04
C ASP A 69 2.69 22.66 2.46
N LEU A 70 2.21 21.86 3.41
CA LEU A 70 0.88 21.99 4.00
C LEU A 70 0.64 23.38 4.60
N GLN A 71 1.67 24.01 5.18
CA GLN A 71 1.56 25.34 5.80
C GLN A 71 1.31 26.45 4.78
N ARG A 72 1.50 26.17 3.49
CA ARG A 72 1.24 27.09 2.39
C ARG A 72 -0.14 26.91 1.76
N CYS A 73 -0.92 25.94 2.23
CA CYS A 73 -2.33 25.82 1.84
C CYS A 73 -3.15 26.91 2.51
N THR A 74 -3.85 27.70 1.70
CA THR A 74 -4.70 28.82 2.13
C THR A 74 -6.19 28.56 1.96
N SER A 75 -6.55 27.49 1.24
CA SER A 75 -7.94 27.09 1.01
C SER A 75 -8.18 25.59 1.17
N ILE A 76 -9.45 25.20 1.35
CA ILE A 76 -9.86 23.78 1.38
C ILE A 76 -9.52 23.09 0.05
N GLN A 77 -9.65 23.80 -1.08
CA GLN A 77 -9.28 23.26 -2.38
C GLN A 77 -7.79 22.93 -2.44
N GLU A 78 -6.92 23.86 -2.03
CA GLU A 78 -5.47 23.65 -2.01
C GLU A 78 -5.08 22.51 -1.06
N LEU A 79 -5.77 22.40 0.09
CA LEU A 79 -5.59 21.31 1.04
C LEU A 79 -5.96 19.94 0.42
N GLN A 80 -7.05 19.89 -0.35
CA GLN A 80 -7.46 18.69 -1.08
C GLN A 80 -6.47 18.33 -2.19
N GLU A 81 -6.01 19.31 -2.97
CA GLU A 81 -5.00 19.13 -4.01
C GLU A 81 -3.69 18.61 -3.44
N HIS A 82 -3.23 19.18 -2.31
CA HIS A 82 -2.03 18.76 -1.60
C HIS A 82 -2.08 17.25 -1.25
N TYR A 83 -3.11 16.82 -0.51
CA TYR A 83 -3.20 15.41 -0.12
C TYR A 83 -3.50 14.50 -1.30
N SER A 84 -4.32 14.94 -2.26
CA SER A 84 -4.59 14.17 -3.48
C SER A 84 -3.30 13.88 -4.26
N LEU A 85 -2.44 14.88 -4.40
CA LEU A 85 -1.16 14.75 -5.09
C LEU A 85 -0.23 13.78 -4.34
N ILE A 86 -0.16 13.89 -3.00
CA ILE A 86 0.64 12.98 -2.17
C ILE A 86 0.20 11.52 -2.36
N VAL A 87 -1.11 11.24 -2.34
CA VAL A 87 -1.62 9.88 -2.56
C VAL A 87 -1.19 9.36 -3.93
N HIS A 88 -1.39 10.13 -5.00
CA HIS A 88 -1.04 9.70 -6.35
C HIS A 88 0.47 9.53 -6.56
N ARG A 89 1.28 10.52 -6.16
CA ARG A 89 2.73 10.52 -6.44
C ARG A 89 3.45 9.39 -5.72
N TYR A 90 3.13 9.18 -4.44
CA TYR A 90 3.83 8.16 -3.67
C TYR A 90 3.30 6.75 -3.94
N PHE A 91 2.04 6.60 -4.33
CA PHE A 91 1.57 5.33 -4.88
C PHE A 91 2.27 4.99 -6.21
N LEU A 92 2.48 5.98 -7.08
CA LEU A 92 3.23 5.76 -8.32
C LEU A 92 4.69 5.37 -8.03
N LEU A 93 5.36 6.12 -7.16
CA LEU A 93 6.75 5.83 -6.77
C LEU A 93 6.86 4.42 -6.19
N SER A 94 5.96 4.04 -5.28
CA SER A 94 5.96 2.70 -4.70
C SER A 94 5.72 1.62 -5.77
N THR A 95 4.78 1.86 -6.70
CA THR A 95 4.51 0.97 -7.84
C THR A 95 5.73 0.75 -8.73
N LEU A 96 6.49 1.81 -9.00
CA LEU A 96 7.73 1.73 -9.77
C LEU A 96 8.85 0.99 -9.00
N CYS A 97 8.80 0.99 -7.67
CA CYS A 97 9.72 0.26 -6.80
C CYS A 97 9.36 -1.22 -6.57
N ARG A 98 8.09 -1.62 -6.76
CA ARG A 98 7.59 -3.00 -6.54
C ARG A 98 8.46 -4.14 -7.07
N PRO A 99 9.18 -4.05 -8.22
CA PRO A 99 10.02 -5.16 -8.68
C PRO A 99 11.09 -5.60 -7.68
N ILE A 100 11.50 -4.76 -6.72
CA ILE A 100 12.45 -5.13 -5.67
C ILE A 100 11.91 -6.28 -4.79
N LEU A 101 10.58 -6.39 -4.66
CA LEU A 101 9.91 -7.42 -3.89
C LEU A 101 9.74 -8.75 -4.64
N SER A 102 10.12 -8.80 -5.93
CA SER A 102 9.94 -10.00 -6.73
C SER A 102 11.02 -11.03 -6.43
N SER A 103 10.61 -12.29 -6.22
CA SER A 103 11.51 -13.44 -6.14
C SER A 103 12.47 -13.55 -7.33
N GLN A 104 12.03 -13.13 -8.53
CA GLN A 104 12.82 -13.15 -9.76
C GLN A 104 13.99 -12.16 -9.76
N ASN A 105 14.00 -11.20 -8.84
CA ASN A 105 15.05 -10.19 -8.72
C ASN A 105 15.95 -10.38 -7.49
N LYS A 106 15.75 -11.47 -6.74
CA LYS A 106 16.65 -11.84 -5.64
C LYS A 106 18.08 -12.01 -6.17
N GLY A 107 19.04 -11.36 -5.50
CA GLY A 107 20.46 -11.40 -5.87
C GLY A 107 20.85 -10.52 -7.07
N LYS A 108 19.95 -9.72 -7.63
CA LYS A 108 20.26 -8.76 -8.72
C LYS A 108 20.72 -7.38 -8.25
N PHE A 109 20.59 -7.10 -6.95
CA PHE A 109 20.97 -5.84 -6.32
C PHE A 109 21.97 -6.13 -5.20
N SER A 110 22.91 -5.22 -4.96
CA SER A 110 23.70 -5.19 -3.73
C SER A 110 22.81 -4.94 -2.51
N GLU A 111 23.33 -5.23 -1.31
CA GLU A 111 22.62 -4.99 -0.06
C GLU A 111 22.33 -3.50 0.14
N GLU A 112 23.29 -2.65 -0.21
CA GLU A 112 23.17 -1.19 -0.14
C GLU A 112 22.09 -0.65 -1.09
N GLU A 113 22.08 -1.13 -2.34
CA GLU A 113 21.05 -0.76 -3.32
C GLU A 113 19.66 -1.22 -2.86
N CYS A 114 19.56 -2.46 -2.39
CA CYS A 114 18.31 -3.01 -1.88
C CYS A 114 17.78 -2.18 -0.72
N SER A 115 18.63 -1.86 0.26
CA SER A 115 18.29 -1.04 1.42
C SER A 115 17.82 0.36 1.02
N MET A 116 18.52 1.03 0.09
CA MET A 116 18.13 2.33 -0.44
C MET A 116 16.75 2.29 -1.11
N ILE A 117 16.51 1.29 -1.96
CA ILE A 117 15.24 1.15 -2.70
C ILE A 117 14.09 0.84 -1.73
N LEU A 118 14.30 -0.10 -0.79
CA LEU A 118 13.29 -0.46 0.20
C LEU A 118 12.94 0.72 1.12
N ASN A 119 13.93 1.52 1.53
CA ASN A 119 13.69 2.72 2.33
C ASN A 119 12.79 3.73 1.58
N ARG A 120 13.09 4.01 0.30
CA ARG A 120 12.26 4.89 -0.55
C ARG A 120 10.88 4.31 -0.78
N PHE A 121 10.79 3.00 -1.03
CA PHE A 121 9.53 2.28 -1.23
C PHE A 121 8.62 2.36 0.00
N GLN A 122 9.10 1.96 1.18
CA GLN A 122 8.34 2.04 2.43
C GLN A 122 7.96 3.48 2.78
N GLY A 123 8.88 4.42 2.61
CA GLY A 123 8.62 5.83 2.83
C GLY A 123 7.52 6.38 1.92
N ALA A 124 7.42 5.90 0.68
CA ALA A 124 6.35 6.24 -0.24
C ALA A 124 5.01 5.61 0.18
N LEU A 125 5.00 4.32 0.55
CA LEU A 125 3.80 3.64 1.05
C LEU A 125 3.20 4.36 2.26
N LYS A 126 4.01 4.68 3.27
CA LYS A 126 3.58 5.42 4.48
C LYS A 126 2.95 6.75 4.12
N ARG A 127 3.63 7.58 3.31
CA ARG A 127 3.12 8.90 2.90
C ARG A 127 1.80 8.80 2.13
N SER A 128 1.67 7.82 1.25
CA SER A 128 0.44 7.56 0.50
C SER A 128 -0.73 7.21 1.44
N VAL A 129 -0.53 6.29 2.39
CA VAL A 129 -1.57 5.89 3.35
C VAL A 129 -1.95 7.04 4.27
N CYS A 130 -0.98 7.75 4.85
CA CYS A 130 -1.25 8.90 5.71
C CYS A 130 -2.04 9.99 4.98
N ALA A 131 -1.66 10.32 3.74
CA ALA A 131 -2.39 11.33 2.97
C ALA A 131 -3.79 10.86 2.58
N PHE A 132 -3.99 9.57 2.32
CA PHE A 132 -5.33 9.02 2.08
C PHE A 132 -6.22 9.15 3.32
N ILE A 133 -5.70 8.83 4.52
CA ILE A 133 -6.41 9.03 5.79
C ILE A 133 -6.77 10.51 5.97
N LYS A 134 -5.82 11.42 5.78
CA LYS A 134 -6.06 12.87 5.90
C LYS A 134 -7.07 13.38 4.88
N LEU A 135 -6.95 13.00 3.61
CA LEU A 135 -7.89 13.39 2.56
C LEU A 135 -9.31 12.92 2.87
N ARG A 136 -9.48 11.71 3.42
CA ARG A 136 -10.79 11.20 3.82
C ARG A 136 -11.41 11.99 4.97
N SER A 137 -10.58 12.45 5.91
CA SER A 137 -11.07 13.25 7.06
C SER A 137 -11.62 14.62 6.66
N ILE A 138 -11.20 15.15 5.51
CA ILE A 138 -11.58 16.50 5.04
C ILE A 138 -12.46 16.49 3.78
N SER A 139 -12.60 15.34 3.10
CA SER A 139 -13.32 15.26 1.83
C SER A 139 -13.92 13.87 1.57
N ASN A 140 -15.18 13.86 1.13
CA ASN A 140 -15.86 12.65 0.64
C ASN A 140 -15.30 12.18 -0.72
N LEU A 141 -14.49 13.00 -1.39
CA LEU A 141 -13.83 12.63 -2.64
C LEU A 141 -12.93 11.41 -2.48
N ALA A 142 -12.27 11.27 -1.32
CA ALA A 142 -11.36 10.17 -1.03
C ALA A 142 -12.04 8.80 -1.12
N THR A 143 -13.31 8.69 -0.72
CA THR A 143 -14.04 7.42 -0.66
C THR A 143 -14.88 7.14 -1.91
N ARG A 144 -15.26 8.19 -2.64
CA ARG A 144 -16.02 8.06 -3.90
C ARG A 144 -15.14 7.85 -5.14
N SER A 145 -13.85 8.18 -5.06
CA SER A 145 -12.90 7.96 -6.14
C SER A 145 -12.28 6.58 -6.01
N TRP A 146 -12.51 5.73 -7.02
CA TRP A 146 -11.87 4.42 -7.11
C TRP A 146 -10.34 4.52 -7.00
N ALA A 147 -9.74 5.54 -7.64
CA ALA A 147 -8.29 5.70 -7.64
C ALA A 147 -7.73 6.03 -6.24
N PHE A 148 -8.40 6.87 -5.44
CA PHE A 148 -7.94 7.17 -4.09
C PHE A 148 -8.05 5.97 -3.16
N VAL A 149 -9.20 5.27 -3.19
CA VAL A 149 -9.41 4.05 -2.40
C VAL A 149 -8.39 2.98 -2.79
N HIS A 150 -8.20 2.75 -4.09
CA HIS A 150 -7.23 1.79 -4.60
C HIS A 150 -5.82 2.12 -4.14
N ASN A 151 -5.35 3.35 -4.39
CA ASN A 151 -3.99 3.76 -4.06
C ASN A 151 -3.73 3.68 -2.56
N GLY A 152 -4.67 4.10 -1.72
CA GLY A 152 -4.57 4.05 -0.27
C GLY A 152 -4.51 2.61 0.26
N LEU A 153 -5.46 1.76 -0.13
CA LEU A 153 -5.52 0.36 0.33
C LEU A 153 -4.38 -0.49 -0.24
N ALA A 154 -4.03 -0.31 -1.52
CA ALA A 154 -2.90 -1.02 -2.13
C ALA A 154 -1.58 -0.64 -1.45
N SER A 155 -1.39 0.65 -1.11
CA SER A 155 -0.21 1.09 -0.38
C SER A 155 -0.16 0.48 1.02
N ALA A 156 -1.30 0.44 1.72
CA ALA A 156 -1.38 -0.16 3.05
C ALA A 156 -1.14 -1.67 3.03
N LEU A 157 -1.69 -2.38 2.04
CA LEU A 157 -1.49 -3.81 1.88
C LEU A 157 -0.01 -4.15 1.62
N LEU A 158 0.65 -3.43 0.71
CA LEU A 158 2.09 -3.60 0.50
C LEU A 158 2.89 -3.27 1.77
N LEU A 159 2.51 -2.21 2.50
CA LEU A 159 3.17 -1.84 3.75
C LEU A 159 3.05 -2.94 4.80
N SER A 160 1.90 -3.63 4.89
CA SER A 160 1.73 -4.76 5.82
C SER A 160 2.61 -5.98 5.50
N PHE A 161 3.07 -6.13 4.26
CA PHE A 161 4.00 -7.18 3.87
C PHE A 161 5.47 -6.79 4.02
N THR A 162 5.77 -5.50 4.13
CA THR A 162 7.15 -5.00 4.10
C THR A 162 7.59 -4.71 5.54
N ARG A 163 8.07 -5.74 6.25
CA ARG A 163 8.48 -5.69 7.67
C ARG A 163 9.96 -5.35 7.88
N GLU A 164 10.67 -4.96 6.83
CA GLU A 164 12.09 -4.62 6.90
C GLU A 164 12.33 -3.27 7.62
N GLY A 165 13.43 -3.15 8.36
CA GLY A 165 13.82 -1.91 9.03
C GLY A 165 14.06 -2.09 10.53
N SER A 166 14.24 -0.97 11.23
CA SER A 166 14.35 -0.98 12.70
C SER A 166 12.99 -1.19 13.37
N ASP A 167 12.97 -1.64 14.61
CA ASP A 167 11.74 -1.81 15.41
C ASP A 167 10.87 -0.55 15.40
N ALA A 168 11.48 0.63 15.48
CA ALA A 168 10.78 1.90 15.39
C ALA A 168 10.08 2.13 14.04
N GLN A 169 10.71 1.70 12.93
CA GLN A 169 10.10 1.82 11.60
C GLN A 169 8.94 0.85 11.41
N VAL A 170 9.06 -0.36 11.97
CA VAL A 170 7.99 -1.38 11.96
C VAL A 170 6.81 -0.90 12.81
N GLN A 171 7.07 -0.39 14.00
CA GLN A 171 6.05 0.19 14.89
C GLN A 171 5.29 1.35 14.22
N ASP A 172 6.01 2.28 13.60
CA ASP A 172 5.41 3.39 12.84
C ASP A 172 4.52 2.88 11.69
N SER A 173 4.94 1.84 10.96
CA SER A 173 4.10 1.20 9.94
C SER A 173 2.82 0.61 10.55
N GLN A 174 2.92 -0.07 11.69
CA GLN A 174 1.77 -0.67 12.36
C GLN A 174 0.76 0.37 12.85
N GLU A 175 1.24 1.50 13.40
CA GLU A 175 0.40 2.61 13.85
C GLU A 175 -0.38 3.23 12.69
N ILE A 176 0.29 3.47 11.56
CA ILE A 176 -0.35 3.99 10.33
C ILE A 176 -1.43 3.03 9.83
N LEU A 177 -1.15 1.72 9.81
CA LEU A 177 -2.11 0.70 9.40
C LEU A 177 -3.31 0.63 10.36
N ALA A 178 -3.07 0.76 11.67
CA ALA A 178 -4.12 0.74 12.68
C ALA A 178 -5.04 1.96 12.55
N GLU A 179 -4.47 3.14 12.30
CA GLU A 179 -5.26 4.36 12.03
C GLU A 179 -6.08 4.22 10.74
N LEU A 180 -5.51 3.62 9.68
CA LEU A 180 -6.26 3.34 8.47
C LEU A 180 -7.48 2.44 8.73
N VAL A 181 -7.28 1.32 9.43
CA VAL A 181 -8.35 0.36 9.74
C VAL A 181 -9.42 1.04 10.60
N LYS A 182 -9.01 1.79 11.62
CA LYS A 182 -9.92 2.56 12.48
C LYS A 182 -10.78 3.52 11.65
N THR A 183 -10.15 4.38 10.85
CA THR A 183 -10.87 5.38 10.05
C THR A 183 -11.79 4.75 8.99
N LEU A 184 -11.50 3.54 8.51
CA LEU A 184 -12.35 2.82 7.55
C LEU A 184 -13.55 2.18 8.23
N THR A 185 -13.36 1.66 9.45
CA THR A 185 -14.41 0.96 10.21
C THR A 185 -15.38 1.94 10.88
N GLU A 186 -14.90 3.08 11.37
CA GLU A 186 -15.74 4.16 11.92
C GLU A 186 -16.71 4.74 10.89
N ARG A 187 -16.39 4.63 9.60
CA ARG A 187 -17.18 5.16 8.48
C ARG A 187 -17.69 4.02 7.60
N SER A 188 -18.41 3.08 8.20
CA SER A 188 -18.87 1.83 7.59
C SER A 188 -19.63 2.00 6.27
N ASP A 189 -20.33 3.12 6.08
CA ASP A 189 -21.08 3.42 4.86
C ASP A 189 -20.19 3.44 3.61
N ASP A 190 -18.93 3.85 3.75
CA ASP A 190 -17.97 3.88 2.64
C ASP A 190 -17.50 2.46 2.27
N VAL A 191 -17.32 1.58 3.27
CA VAL A 191 -16.86 0.20 3.07
C VAL A 191 -17.90 -0.62 2.29
N GLY A 192 -19.19 -0.28 2.43
CA GLY A 192 -20.27 -0.86 1.62
C GLY A 192 -20.02 -0.72 0.10
N GLN A 193 -19.38 0.38 -0.32
CA GLN A 193 -19.13 0.73 -1.72
C GLN A 193 -17.81 0.16 -2.27
N PHE A 194 -17.04 -0.56 -1.45
CA PHE A 194 -15.76 -1.13 -1.88
C PHE A 194 -15.95 -2.31 -2.83
N SER A 195 -15.05 -2.42 -3.81
CA SER A 195 -14.92 -3.60 -4.65
C SER A 195 -14.52 -4.83 -3.82
N ALA A 196 -14.70 -6.03 -4.38
CA ALA A 196 -14.26 -7.26 -3.74
C ALA A 196 -12.77 -7.20 -3.37
N ALA A 197 -11.89 -6.80 -4.30
CA ALA A 197 -10.46 -6.63 -4.05
C ALA A 197 -10.15 -5.66 -2.89
N HIS A 198 -10.85 -4.53 -2.79
CA HIS A 198 -10.66 -3.58 -1.68
C HIS A 198 -11.10 -4.17 -0.33
N LYS A 199 -12.19 -4.95 -0.31
CA LYS A 199 -12.63 -5.67 0.90
C LYS A 199 -11.60 -6.74 1.28
N LYS A 200 -11.09 -7.52 0.32
CA LYS A 200 -10.01 -8.50 0.54
C LYS A 200 -8.76 -7.85 1.13
N ALA A 201 -8.31 -6.73 0.54
CA ALA A 201 -7.16 -5.98 1.02
C ALA A 201 -7.35 -5.50 2.46
N LEU A 202 -8.50 -4.91 2.79
CA LEU A 202 -8.79 -4.45 4.15
C LEU A 202 -8.77 -5.61 5.17
N ARG A 203 -9.37 -6.75 4.81
CA ARG A 203 -9.38 -7.94 5.68
C ARG A 203 -7.98 -8.54 5.85
N ALA A 204 -7.19 -8.60 4.78
CA ALA A 204 -5.80 -9.06 4.85
C ALA A 204 -4.94 -8.16 5.75
N ILE A 205 -5.07 -6.83 5.65
CA ILE A 205 -4.39 -5.89 6.54
C ILE A 205 -4.77 -6.16 8.01
N GLN A 206 -6.06 -6.35 8.30
CA GLN A 206 -6.53 -6.68 9.64
C GLN A 206 -5.97 -8.01 10.16
N ALA A 207 -5.88 -9.03 9.32
CA ALA A 207 -5.33 -10.33 9.68
C ALA A 207 -3.82 -10.24 10.02
N LEU A 208 -3.04 -9.56 9.17
CA LEU A 208 -1.60 -9.35 9.36
C LEU A 208 -1.27 -8.52 10.60
N GLN A 209 -2.16 -7.59 10.98
CA GLN A 209 -2.01 -6.85 12.24
C GLN A 209 -2.24 -7.73 13.46
N ARG A 210 -3.24 -8.62 13.43
CA ARG A 210 -3.50 -9.54 14.54
C ARG A 210 -2.35 -10.53 14.72
N SER A 211 -1.83 -11.10 13.64
CA SER A 211 -0.68 -12.02 13.73
C SER A 211 0.56 -11.33 14.31
N SER A 212 0.84 -10.10 13.89
CA SER A 212 1.98 -9.34 14.43
C SER A 212 1.87 -9.05 15.93
N VAL A 213 0.66 -8.80 16.44
CA VAL A 213 0.42 -8.59 17.88
C VAL A 213 0.58 -9.89 18.66
N GLU A 214 0.12 -11.02 18.11
CA GLU A 214 0.26 -12.34 18.72
C GLU A 214 1.73 -12.78 18.77
N GLU A 215 2.48 -12.58 17.68
CA GLU A 215 3.92 -12.82 17.62
C GLU A 215 4.69 -12.04 18.70
N ALA A 216 4.38 -10.75 18.88
CA ALA A 216 5.02 -9.91 19.90
C ALA A 216 4.70 -10.39 21.33
N ARG A 217 3.49 -10.89 21.55
CA ARG A 217 3.07 -11.45 22.85
C ARG A 217 3.81 -12.74 23.16
N CYS A 218 3.87 -13.68 22.20
CA CYS A 218 4.59 -14.94 22.37
C CYS A 218 6.10 -14.75 22.61
N GLN A 219 6.73 -13.73 22.01
CA GLN A 219 8.15 -13.40 22.26
C GLN A 219 8.39 -12.84 23.67
N SER A 220 7.44 -12.07 24.21
CA SER A 220 7.47 -11.55 25.58
C SER A 220 7.24 -12.66 26.62
N GLU A 221 6.38 -13.64 26.30
CA GLU A 221 6.11 -14.79 27.16
C GLU A 221 7.27 -15.81 27.16
N ASN A 222 7.93 -16.04 26.00
CA ASN A 222 9.11 -16.92 25.89
C ASN A 222 10.37 -16.40 26.61
N SER A 223 10.46 -15.10 26.90
CA SER A 223 11.56 -14.55 27.71
C SER A 223 11.33 -14.71 29.22
N SER A 224 10.18 -15.27 29.64
CA SER A 224 9.77 -15.36 31.04
C SER A 224 9.48 -16.77 31.56
N GLN A 225 9.65 -17.85 30.77
CA GLN A 225 9.25 -19.20 31.21
C GLN A 225 10.25 -20.31 30.83
N GLU A 226 11.18 -20.63 31.74
CA GLU A 226 11.74 -21.99 31.89
C GLU A 226 10.96 -22.73 33.01
N HIS A 227 10.58 -23.99 32.71
CA HIS A 227 10.01 -25.08 33.54
C HIS A 227 8.51 -25.46 33.40
N HIS A 228 8.25 -26.39 32.45
CA HIS A 228 7.49 -27.68 32.47
C HIS A 228 6.35 -28.00 33.49
N PRO A 229 5.50 -29.06 33.27
CA PRO A 229 5.02 -29.68 32.01
C PRO A 229 3.51 -30.10 31.98
N ILE A 230 3.00 -30.31 30.75
CA ILE A 230 2.08 -31.36 30.18
C ILE A 230 0.82 -31.83 30.94
N ALA A 231 -0.36 -31.73 30.30
CA ALA A 231 -1.37 -32.80 30.20
C ALA A 231 -2.39 -32.60 29.03
N GLU A 232 -2.56 -33.68 28.24
CA GLU A 232 -3.61 -34.07 27.28
C GLU A 232 -5.05 -33.92 27.84
N SER A 233 -6.20 -33.97 27.15
CA SER A 233 -6.70 -34.13 25.76
C SER A 233 -8.25 -34.05 25.88
N SER A 234 -8.99 -33.65 24.83
CA SER A 234 -10.15 -34.38 24.28
C SER A 234 -11.17 -33.52 23.51
N GLU A 235 -11.63 -34.13 22.42
CA GLU A 235 -12.59 -33.74 21.40
C GLU A 235 -14.05 -33.64 21.90
N SER A 236 -14.92 -32.90 21.18
CA SER A 236 -16.17 -33.42 20.56
C SER A 236 -17.15 -32.31 20.09
N MET A 237 -17.36 -32.30 18.75
CA MET A 237 -18.63 -32.32 18.00
C MET A 237 -19.69 -31.19 18.03
N ASN A 238 -19.81 -30.56 16.84
CA ASN A 238 -20.97 -30.04 16.09
C ASN A 238 -22.32 -29.75 16.77
N VAL A 239 -22.80 -28.53 16.51
CA VAL A 239 -24.24 -28.21 16.37
C VAL A 239 -24.42 -27.18 15.23
N LEU A 240 -25.14 -27.56 14.17
CA LEU A 240 -25.76 -26.66 13.18
C LEU A 240 -26.98 -25.98 13.84
N PRO A 241 -27.39 -24.75 13.47
CA PRO A 241 -28.39 -24.70 12.38
C PRO A 241 -28.44 -23.44 11.51
N GLU A 242 -29.06 -23.68 10.35
CA GLU A 242 -30.01 -22.84 9.62
C GLU A 242 -29.56 -21.66 8.76
N HIS A 243 -29.88 -21.86 7.48
CA HIS A 243 -29.64 -21.04 6.31
C HIS A 243 -30.80 -20.06 6.13
N PHE A 244 -30.52 -18.76 6.13
CA PHE A 244 -31.37 -17.75 5.50
C PHE A 244 -30.50 -16.71 4.79
N GLY A 245 -30.60 -16.75 3.45
CA GLY A 245 -30.31 -15.73 2.44
C GLY A 245 -29.39 -14.55 2.77
N ASN A 246 -28.19 -14.57 2.17
CA ASN A 246 -27.66 -13.47 1.37
C ASN A 246 -26.42 -13.96 0.60
N THR A 247 -26.50 -13.99 -0.74
CA THR A 247 -25.42 -14.44 -1.64
C THR A 247 -24.14 -13.60 -1.47
N GLN A 248 -24.25 -12.39 -0.90
CA GLN A 248 -23.14 -11.51 -0.58
C GLN A 248 -22.47 -11.83 0.76
N GLU A 249 -23.21 -12.36 1.74
CA GLU A 249 -22.67 -12.77 3.05
C GLU A 249 -21.92 -14.11 2.95
N GLN A 250 -22.39 -15.05 2.14
CA GLN A 250 -21.68 -16.31 1.88
C GLN A 250 -20.31 -16.09 1.21
N SER A 251 -20.22 -15.14 0.27
CA SER A 251 -18.93 -14.76 -0.35
C SER A 251 -17.98 -14.08 0.64
N MET A 252 -18.50 -13.40 1.66
CA MET A 252 -17.70 -12.76 2.70
C MET A 252 -17.24 -13.75 3.79
N ALA A 253 -18.10 -14.71 4.17
CA ALA A 253 -17.74 -15.78 5.11
C ALA A 253 -16.66 -16.70 4.53
N SER A 254 -16.79 -17.11 3.26
CA SER A 254 -15.77 -17.87 2.52
C SER A 254 -14.42 -17.12 2.43
N LEU A 255 -14.45 -15.79 2.36
CA LEU A 255 -13.24 -14.97 2.34
C LEU A 255 -12.54 -14.90 3.71
N ASP A 256 -13.31 -14.81 4.79
CA ASP A 256 -12.77 -14.80 6.16
C ASP A 256 -12.14 -16.15 6.52
N ASP A 257 -12.75 -17.26 6.09
CA ASP A 257 -12.15 -18.59 6.23
C ASP A 257 -10.88 -18.73 5.38
N TRP A 258 -10.91 -18.26 4.12
CA TRP A 258 -9.73 -18.28 3.25
C TRP A 258 -8.55 -17.46 3.80
N LEU A 259 -8.80 -16.27 4.36
CA LEU A 259 -7.74 -15.43 4.94
C LEU A 259 -7.17 -15.99 6.25
N ARG A 260 -7.92 -16.82 6.98
CA ARG A 260 -7.42 -17.51 8.18
C ARG A 260 -6.44 -18.62 7.81
N ASP A 261 -6.70 -19.30 6.69
CA ASP A 261 -5.87 -20.40 6.20
C ASP A 261 -4.79 -19.93 5.20
N PHE A 262 -4.77 -18.64 4.83
CA PHE A 262 -3.79 -18.10 3.90
C PHE A 262 -2.42 -17.98 4.55
N ASP A 263 -1.50 -18.84 4.12
CA ASP A 263 -0.09 -18.77 4.48
C ASP A 263 0.56 -17.57 3.77
N PHE A 264 0.69 -16.45 4.50
CA PHE A 264 1.32 -15.23 4.00
C PHE A 264 2.84 -15.39 3.77
N ASP A 265 3.48 -16.40 4.37
CA ASP A 265 4.92 -16.66 4.28
C ASP A 265 5.26 -17.63 3.13
N ALA A 266 4.28 -18.36 2.61
CA ALA A 266 4.44 -19.25 1.45
C ALA A 266 4.75 -18.50 0.13
N PHE A 267 4.48 -17.20 0.06
CA PHE A 267 4.60 -16.38 -1.15
C PHE A 267 5.50 -15.16 -0.91
N SER A 268 6.14 -14.64 -1.95
CA SER A 268 6.80 -13.33 -1.83
C SER A 268 5.77 -12.21 -1.58
N PRO A 269 6.16 -11.10 -0.92
CA PRO A 269 5.27 -9.95 -0.69
C PRO A 269 4.51 -9.47 -1.93
N LEU A 270 5.16 -9.52 -3.10
CA LEU A 270 4.55 -9.11 -4.36
C LEU A 270 3.53 -10.11 -4.89
N GLU A 271 3.75 -11.41 -4.68
CA GLU A 271 2.82 -12.48 -5.06
C GLU A 271 1.58 -12.45 -4.17
N SER A 272 1.74 -12.34 -2.84
CA SER A 272 0.64 -12.16 -1.90
C SER A 272 -0.22 -10.94 -2.25
N TYR A 273 0.43 -9.80 -2.54
CA TYR A 273 -0.26 -8.61 -3.00
C TYR A 273 -1.06 -8.85 -4.29
N ASN A 274 -0.43 -9.43 -5.32
CA ASN A 274 -1.09 -9.65 -6.62
C ASN A 274 -2.29 -10.59 -6.48
N PHE A 275 -2.17 -11.62 -5.64
CA PHE A 275 -3.25 -12.56 -5.37
C PHE A 275 -4.44 -11.86 -4.70
N ILE A 276 -4.19 -11.08 -3.64
CA ILE A 276 -5.25 -10.38 -2.90
C ILE A 276 -5.94 -9.31 -3.76
N MET A 277 -5.17 -8.61 -4.59
CA MET A 277 -5.68 -7.55 -5.46
C MET A 277 -6.27 -8.05 -6.79
N SER A 278 -6.18 -9.36 -7.06
CA SER A 278 -6.84 -10.00 -8.21
C SER A 278 -8.33 -10.18 -7.96
N ASP A 279 -9.16 -10.13 -9.00
CA ASP A 279 -10.59 -10.47 -8.91
C ASP A 279 -10.86 -11.97 -8.81
N GLN A 280 -9.81 -12.81 -8.94
CA GLN A 280 -9.95 -14.24 -8.74
C GLN A 280 -10.31 -14.52 -7.28
N VAL A 281 -11.47 -15.13 -7.07
CA VAL A 281 -11.80 -15.84 -5.83
C VAL A 281 -10.96 -17.12 -5.88
N PRO A 282 -10.24 -17.49 -4.81
CA PRO A 282 -9.58 -18.79 -4.75
C PRO A 282 -10.65 -19.84 -5.07
N HIS A 283 -10.51 -20.51 -6.21
CA HIS A 283 -11.22 -21.76 -6.40
C HIS A 283 -10.71 -22.68 -5.30
N ASP A 284 -11.63 -23.35 -4.59
CA ASP A 284 -11.32 -24.41 -3.65
C ASP A 284 -10.10 -25.18 -4.17
N PHE A 285 -9.00 -25.13 -3.43
CA PHE A 285 -7.91 -26.08 -3.64
C PHE A 285 -8.46 -27.44 -3.21
N GLY A 286 -9.28 -28.02 -4.08
CA GLY A 286 -9.83 -29.35 -3.93
C GLY A 286 -8.68 -30.34 -3.98
N LEU A 287 -8.42 -30.92 -2.80
CA LEU A 287 -7.87 -32.25 -2.50
C LEU A 287 -7.05 -32.93 -3.61
#